data_AF-A0A2V6RWE6-F1
#
_entry.id   AF-A0A2V6RWE6-F1
#
_cell.length_a   1.000
_cell.length_b   1.000
_cell.length_c   1.000
_cell.angle_alpha   90.00
_cell.angle_beta   90.00
_cell.angle_gamma   90.00
#
_symmetry.space_group_name_H-M   'P 1'
#
loop_
_entity.id
_entity.type
_entity.pdbx_description
1 polymer ?
#
loop_
_entity_poly.entity_id
_entity_poly.type
_entity_poly.pdbx_seq_one_letter_code
_entity_poly.pdbx_strand_id
1 'polypeptide(L)'
;DREEIFQAPLGGTREQGSHKGYGFALMAEVLSTLLAGALPTMLVPGSGSKNHFAAYHIEAFTDLEQFKTTMDEMLKTLRTAKPMAGQERVLYPGLSEAEEVLHRRAHGIPLHKEVLQWFAECTSEMGLAPLAQ
;
A
#
# COMPACT_ATOMS: atom_id res chain seq x y z
N ASP A 1 24.76 -11.88 -1.83
CA ASP A 1 24.24 -11.28 -3.06
C ASP A 1 22.76 -10.96 -2.96
N ARG A 2 22.37 -9.74 -3.34
CA ARG A 2 20.95 -9.33 -3.46
C ARG A 2 20.27 -9.91 -4.70
N GLU A 3 21.01 -10.67 -5.51
CA GLU A 3 20.52 -11.29 -6.75
C GLU A 3 19.71 -12.57 -6.53
N GLU A 4 19.67 -13.11 -5.30
CA GLU A 4 18.90 -14.32 -4.94
C GLU A 4 17.70 -14.05 -4.01
N ILE A 5 17.31 -12.79 -3.81
CA ILE A 5 16.15 -12.47 -2.96
C ILE A 5 14.90 -12.42 -3.83
N PHE A 6 14.25 -13.58 -3.98
CA PHE A 6 12.89 -13.63 -4.50
C PHE A 6 11.92 -13.07 -3.46
N GLN A 7 10.97 -12.27 -3.90
CA GLN A 7 9.89 -11.80 -3.03
C GLN A 7 9.13 -13.02 -2.51
N ALA A 8 9.17 -13.26 -1.20
CA ALA A 8 8.41 -14.34 -0.60
C ALA A 8 6.91 -14.09 -0.84
N PRO A 9 6.10 -15.15 -1.04
CA PRO A 9 4.66 -15.01 -1.13
C PRO A 9 4.12 -14.25 0.09
N LEU A 10 3.02 -13.50 -0.09
CA LEU A 10 2.35 -12.82 1.01
C LEU A 10 2.13 -13.80 2.18
N GLY A 11 2.44 -13.35 3.40
CA GLY A 11 2.40 -14.19 4.60
C GLY A 11 3.67 -15.00 4.87
N GLY A 12 4.61 -15.09 3.92
CA GLY A 12 5.98 -15.59 4.13
C GLY A 12 6.07 -16.95 4.83
N THR A 13 6.45 -16.93 6.11
CA THR A 13 6.61 -18.13 6.93
C THR A 13 5.29 -18.64 7.50
N ARG A 14 5.26 -19.88 8.00
CA ARG A 14 4.07 -20.45 8.67
C ARG A 14 3.56 -19.55 9.80
N GLU A 15 4.47 -19.01 10.61
CA GLU A 15 4.14 -18.16 11.76
C GLU A 15 3.62 -16.78 11.36
N GLN A 16 3.99 -16.28 10.18
CA GLN A 16 3.50 -15.01 9.61
C GLN A 16 2.21 -15.17 8.77
N GLY A 17 1.62 -16.36 8.75
CA GLY A 17 0.34 -16.60 8.10
C GLY A 17 0.42 -17.12 6.66
N SER A 18 1.56 -17.67 6.22
CA SER A 18 1.81 -18.39 4.96
C SER A 18 0.56 -18.73 4.13
N HIS A 19 -0.18 -19.78 4.48
CA HIS A 19 -1.33 -20.26 3.69
C HIS A 19 -2.46 -19.22 3.53
N LYS A 20 -2.66 -18.33 4.52
CA LYS A 20 -3.64 -17.23 4.42
C LYS A 20 -3.15 -16.16 3.45
N GLY A 21 -1.88 -15.79 3.54
CA GLY A 21 -1.30 -14.81 2.63
C GLY A 21 -1.21 -15.34 1.19
N TYR A 22 -0.89 -16.62 1.00
CA TYR A 22 -0.96 -17.31 -0.29
C TYR A 22 -2.39 -17.27 -0.88
N GLY A 23 -3.40 -17.57 -0.06
CA GLY A 23 -4.80 -17.46 -0.48
C GLY A 23 -5.20 -16.04 -0.90
N PHE A 24 -4.79 -15.03 -0.14
CA PHE A 24 -5.03 -13.63 -0.49
C PHE A 24 -4.31 -13.20 -1.78
N ALA A 25 -3.07 -13.65 -1.99
CA ALA A 25 -2.32 -13.39 -3.23
C ALA A 25 -3.00 -14.04 -4.45
N LEU A 26 -3.50 -15.27 -4.30
CA LEU A 26 -4.26 -15.94 -5.36
C LEU A 26 -5.56 -15.20 -5.70
N MET A 27 -6.28 -14.67 -4.71
CA MET A 27 -7.46 -13.84 -4.99
C MET A 27 -7.09 -12.63 -5.85
N ALA A 28 -6.00 -11.93 -5.53
CA ALA A 28 -5.54 -10.79 -6.32
C ALA A 28 -5.18 -11.18 -7.76
N GLU A 29 -4.50 -12.32 -7.95
CA GLU A 29 -4.15 -12.85 -9.27
C GLU A 29 -5.39 -13.23 -10.09
N VAL A 30 -6.35 -13.93 -9.48
CA VAL A 30 -7.59 -14.32 -10.15
C VAL A 30 -8.40 -13.09 -10.58
N LEU A 31 -8.58 -12.12 -9.67
CA LEU A 31 -9.39 -10.93 -9.95
C LEU A 31 -8.72 -9.98 -10.94
N SER A 32 -7.40 -9.82 -10.86
CA SER A 32 -6.66 -8.86 -11.69
C SER A 32 -6.23 -9.46 -13.03
N THR A 33 -5.81 -10.71 -13.06
CA THR A 33 -5.25 -11.34 -14.25
C THR A 33 -6.30 -12.20 -14.97
N LEU A 34 -6.84 -13.21 -14.30
CA LEU A 34 -7.68 -14.22 -14.96
C LEU A 34 -9.02 -13.65 -15.41
N LEU A 35 -9.68 -12.84 -14.56
CA LEU A 35 -10.94 -12.18 -14.95
C LEU A 35 -10.74 -11.17 -16.09
N ALA A 36 -9.54 -10.59 -16.22
CA ALA A 36 -9.20 -9.72 -17.34
C ALA A 36 -8.87 -10.50 -18.63
N GLY A 37 -8.87 -11.84 -18.60
CA GLY A 37 -8.48 -12.70 -19.71
C GLY A 37 -6.98 -12.72 -19.99
N ALA A 38 -6.16 -12.25 -19.05
CA ALA A 38 -4.70 -12.21 -19.19
C ALA A 38 -4.03 -13.49 -18.65
N LEU A 39 -2.75 -13.68 -18.99
CA LEU A 39 -1.95 -14.79 -18.49
C LEU A 39 -1.14 -14.38 -17.24
N PRO A 40 -1.11 -15.21 -16.19
CA PRO A 40 -0.29 -14.99 -15.00
C PRO A 40 1.19 -14.91 -15.30
N THR A 41 1.89 -14.02 -14.59
CA THR A 41 3.35 -13.85 -14.73
C THR A 41 4.13 -15.11 -14.35
N MET A 42 3.57 -15.93 -13.45
CA MET A 42 4.14 -17.25 -13.10
C MET A 42 4.12 -18.25 -14.26
N LEU A 43 3.23 -18.08 -15.24
CA LEU A 43 3.16 -18.92 -16.44
C LEU A 43 3.90 -18.28 -17.61
N VAL A 44 3.82 -16.95 -17.73
CA VAL A 44 4.46 -16.17 -18.79
C VAL A 44 5.22 -15.00 -18.18
N PRO A 45 6.55 -15.14 -17.98
CA PRO A 45 7.40 -14.06 -17.51
C PRO A 45 7.26 -12.82 -18.40
N GLY A 46 7.25 -11.63 -17.79
CA GLY A 46 7.16 -10.37 -18.54
C GLY A 46 5.76 -10.02 -19.07
N SER A 47 4.70 -10.73 -18.67
CA SER A 47 3.31 -10.44 -19.09
C SER A 47 2.70 -9.15 -18.51
N GLY A 48 3.53 -8.25 -17.95
CA GLY A 48 3.11 -6.96 -17.40
C GLY A 48 2.28 -7.05 -16.12
N SER A 49 1.91 -5.88 -15.60
CA SER A 49 1.01 -5.72 -14.44
C SER A 49 -0.44 -5.75 -14.90
N LYS A 50 -1.30 -6.40 -14.11
CA LYS A 50 -2.75 -6.43 -14.31
C LYS A 50 -3.40 -5.89 -13.06
N ASN A 51 -4.48 -5.14 -13.22
CA ASN A 51 -5.15 -4.46 -12.12
C ASN A 51 -6.64 -4.76 -12.17
N HIS A 52 -7.24 -4.92 -11.00
CA HIS A 52 -8.68 -4.99 -10.81
C HIS A 52 -9.13 -3.80 -9.97
N PHE A 53 -10.19 -3.13 -10.39
CA PHE A 53 -10.81 -2.05 -9.63
C PHE A 53 -12.28 -2.38 -9.41
N ALA A 54 -12.73 -2.23 -8.17
CA ALA A 54 -14.13 -2.36 -7.80
C ALA A 54 -14.56 -1.12 -7.03
N ALA A 55 -15.73 -0.58 -7.38
CA ALA A 55 -16.38 0.51 -6.67
C ALA A 55 -17.80 0.05 -6.29
N TYR A 56 -18.13 0.18 -5.01
CA TYR A 56 -19.43 -0.20 -4.48
C TYR A 56 -20.23 1.05 -4.14
N HIS A 57 -21.46 1.15 -4.65
CA HIS A 57 -22.37 2.24 -4.34
C HIS A 57 -23.00 2.00 -2.98
N ILE A 58 -22.60 2.75 -1.95
CA ILE A 58 -23.02 2.54 -0.55
C ILE A 58 -24.55 2.60 -0.40
N GLU A 59 -25.21 3.56 -1.06
CA GLU A 59 -26.66 3.75 -0.96
C GLU A 59 -27.48 2.59 -1.54
N ALA A 60 -26.86 1.73 -2.35
CA ALA A 60 -27.49 0.49 -2.79
C ALA A 60 -27.60 -0.56 -1.67
N PHE A 61 -26.90 -0.38 -0.54
CA PHE A 61 -26.86 -1.32 0.59
C PHE A 61 -27.41 -0.73 1.89
N THR A 62 -27.18 0.55 2.16
CA THR A 62 -27.58 1.20 3.43
C THR A 62 -27.64 2.73 3.26
N ASP A 63 -28.24 3.43 4.24
CA ASP A 63 -28.19 4.90 4.30
C ASP A 63 -26.74 5.42 4.40
N LEU A 64 -26.41 6.42 3.59
CA LEU A 64 -25.05 6.94 3.45
C LEU A 64 -24.56 7.66 4.72
N GLU A 65 -25.42 8.45 5.36
CA GLU A 65 -25.03 9.24 6.53
C GLU A 65 -24.89 8.35 7.77
N GLN A 66 -25.75 7.33 7.88
CA GLN A 66 -25.57 6.26 8.85
C GLN A 66 -24.26 5.51 8.63
N PHE A 67 -23.95 5.12 7.39
CA PHE A 67 -22.71 4.41 7.07
C PHE A 67 -21.47 5.20 7.50
N LYS A 68 -21.41 6.50 7.15
CA LYS A 68 -20.30 7.38 7.53
C LYS A 68 -20.19 7.53 9.04
N THR A 69 -21.31 7.76 9.72
CA THR A 69 -21.33 7.92 11.18
C THR A 69 -20.82 6.66 11.89
N THR A 70 -21.29 5.48 11.47
CA THR A 70 -20.82 4.20 12.02
C THR A 70 -19.35 3.94 11.71
N MET A 71 -18.88 4.31 10.51
CA MET A 71 -17.46 4.23 10.15
C MET A 71 -16.60 5.11 11.08
N ASP A 72 -17.02 6.36 11.33
CA ASP A 72 -16.32 7.28 12.23
C ASP A 72 -16.26 6.74 13.66
N GLU A 73 -17.35 6.19 14.18
CA GLU A 73 -17.41 5.56 15.49
C GLU A 73 -16.45 4.36 15.58
N MET A 74 -16.41 3.50 14.55
CA MET A 74 -15.51 2.36 14.47
C MET A 74 -14.05 2.81 14.46
N LEU A 75 -13.67 3.74 13.58
CA LEU A 75 -12.29 4.23 13.45
C LEU A 75 -11.84 4.97 14.72
N LYS A 76 -12.73 5.74 15.36
CA LYS A 76 -12.47 6.35 16.67
C LYS A 76 -12.21 5.29 17.72
N THR A 77 -13.05 4.26 17.78
CA THR A 77 -12.92 3.15 18.74
C THR A 77 -11.58 2.43 18.57
N LEU A 78 -11.17 2.12 17.34
CA LEU A 78 -9.86 1.52 17.05
C LEU A 78 -8.71 2.42 17.50
N ARG A 79 -8.75 3.71 17.15
CA ARG A 79 -7.69 4.66 17.50
C ARG A 79 -7.56 4.91 19.00
N THR A 80 -8.68 4.89 19.74
CA THR A 80 -8.69 5.11 21.19
C THR A 80 -8.61 3.82 22.02
N ALA A 81 -8.43 2.67 21.36
CA ALA A 81 -8.28 1.40 22.06
C ALA A 81 -7.02 1.41 22.94
N LYS A 82 -7.11 0.77 24.10
CA LYS A 82 -5.98 0.66 25.03
C LYS A 82 -4.82 -0.09 24.34
N PRO A 83 -3.64 0.53 24.18
CA PRO A 83 -2.50 -0.15 23.57
C PRO A 83 -1.97 -1.26 24.48
N MET A 84 -1.26 -2.22 23.89
CA MET A 84 -0.50 -3.23 24.64
C MET A 84 0.66 -2.57 25.40
N ALA A 85 1.11 -3.17 26.50
CA ALA A 85 2.28 -2.69 27.23
C ALA A 85 3.50 -2.50 26.32
N GLY A 86 4.16 -1.34 26.44
CA GLY A 86 5.30 -0.97 25.61
C GLY A 86 4.94 -0.39 24.24
N GLN A 87 3.65 -0.24 23.92
CA GLN A 87 3.17 0.43 22.69
C GLN A 87 2.45 1.73 23.03
N GLU A 88 2.65 2.76 22.21
CA GLU A 88 2.19 4.12 22.51
C GLU A 88 0.71 4.33 22.14
N ARG A 89 0.28 3.80 20.98
CA ARG A 89 -1.09 3.93 20.47
C ARG A 89 -1.47 2.82 19.50
N VAL A 90 -2.77 2.67 19.24
CA VAL A 90 -3.31 1.77 18.21
C VAL A 90 -3.53 2.54 16.92
N LEU A 91 -3.13 1.95 15.79
CA LEU A 91 -3.29 2.52 14.45
C LEU A 91 -4.23 1.64 13.62
N TYR A 92 -5.05 2.29 12.80
CA TYR A 92 -5.77 1.63 11.72
C TYR A 92 -5.11 1.96 10.36
N PRO A 93 -5.28 1.11 9.34
CA PRO A 93 -4.70 1.33 8.01
C PRO A 93 -5.09 2.70 7.43
N GLY A 94 -4.11 3.50 7.04
CA GLY A 94 -4.30 4.84 6.47
C GLY A 94 -4.18 5.99 7.48
N LEU A 95 -4.22 5.75 8.80
CA LEU A 95 -4.07 6.82 9.79
C LEU A 95 -2.66 7.42 9.77
N SER A 96 -1.64 6.57 9.80
CA SER A 96 -0.23 6.97 9.74
C SER A 96 0.08 7.75 8.46
N GLU A 97 -0.46 7.31 7.34
CA GLU A 97 -0.27 7.91 6.03
C GLU A 97 -0.94 9.28 5.95
N ALA A 98 -2.15 9.43 6.51
CA ALA A 98 -2.84 10.72 6.58
C ALA A 98 -2.05 11.75 7.40
N GLU A 99 -1.51 11.34 8.56
CA GLU A 99 -0.68 12.18 9.40
C GLU A 99 0.64 12.56 8.71
N GLU A 100 1.30 11.60 8.05
CA GLU A 100 2.54 11.84 7.32
C GLU A 100 2.32 12.78 6.12
N VAL A 101 1.18 12.67 5.42
CA VAL A 101 0.80 13.60 4.35
C VAL A 101 0.64 15.02 4.89
N LEU A 102 -0.03 15.21 6.04
CA LEU A 102 -0.17 16.53 6.66
C LEU A 102 1.21 17.09 7.05
N HIS A 103 2.05 16.27 7.68
CA HIS A 103 3.39 16.66 8.10
C HIS A 103 4.27 17.06 6.90
N ARG A 104 4.36 16.21 5.87
CA ARG A 104 5.21 16.47 4.68
C ARG A 104 4.70 17.59 3.79
N ARG A 105 3.39 17.87 3.80
CA ARG A 105 2.84 19.06 3.14
C ARG A 105 3.30 20.34 3.83
N ALA A 106 3.42 20.33 5.15
CA ALA A 106 3.83 21.51 5.93
C ALA A 106 5.36 21.68 6.02
N HIS A 107 6.11 20.58 6.06
CA HIS A 107 7.56 20.60 6.36
C HIS A 107 8.44 20.13 5.19
N GLY A 108 7.85 19.73 4.07
CA GLY A 108 8.56 19.13 2.94
C GLY A 108 8.76 17.61 3.08
N ILE A 109 9.17 16.98 1.99
CA ILE A 109 9.45 15.54 1.96
C ILE A 109 10.94 15.33 2.29
N PRO A 110 11.28 14.58 3.35
CA PRO A 110 12.67 14.26 3.64
C PRO A 110 13.18 13.25 2.62
N LEU A 111 14.18 13.65 1.83
CA LEU A 111 14.85 12.78 0.86
C LEU A 111 16.23 12.37 1.37
N HIS A 112 16.55 11.09 1.24
CA HIS A 112 17.88 10.59 1.56
C HIS A 112 18.92 11.17 0.58
N LYS A 113 20.16 11.36 1.05
CA LYS A 113 21.23 12.00 0.24
C LYS A 113 21.47 11.29 -1.10
N GLU A 114 21.42 9.96 -1.10
CA GLU A 114 21.57 9.15 -2.31
C GLU A 114 20.45 9.39 -3.33
N VAL A 115 19.21 9.63 -2.87
CA VAL A 115 18.08 9.94 -3.75
C VAL A 115 18.31 11.29 -4.43
N LEU A 116 18.81 12.28 -3.69
CA LEU A 116 19.14 13.60 -4.24
C LEU A 116 20.27 13.52 -5.27
N GLN A 117 21.30 12.72 -4.98
CA GLN A 117 22.39 12.48 -5.92
C GLN A 117 21.86 11.85 -7.22
N TRP A 118 21.03 10.81 -7.11
CA TRP A 118 20.43 10.17 -8.26
C TRP A 118 19.60 11.15 -9.11
N PHE A 119 18.77 11.99 -8.47
CA PHE A 119 18.04 13.03 -9.18
C PHE A 119 18.97 14.04 -9.87
N ALA A 120 20.06 14.45 -9.22
CA ALA A 120 21.03 15.38 -9.80
C ALA A 120 21.72 14.79 -11.04
N GLU A 121 22.10 13.50 -10.99
CA GLU A 121 22.68 12.78 -12.11
C GLU A 121 21.69 12.68 -13.28
N CYS A 122 20.47 12.20 -13.03
CA CYS A 122 19.45 12.07 -14.07
C CYS A 122 19.04 13.40 -14.70
N THR A 123 18.87 14.46 -13.90
CA THR A 123 18.50 15.79 -14.41
C THR A 123 19.62 16.38 -15.27
N SER A 124 20.89 16.19 -14.87
CA SER A 124 22.06 16.61 -15.65
C SER A 124 22.12 15.93 -17.02
N GLU A 125 21.93 14.61 -17.09
CA GLU A 125 21.90 13.85 -18.35
C GLU A 125 20.80 14.32 -19.30
N MET A 126 19.67 14.75 -18.74
CA MET A 126 18.51 15.25 -19.49
C MET A 126 18.60 16.75 -19.81
N GLY A 127 19.62 17.46 -19.34
CA GLY A 127 19.74 18.91 -19.50
C GLY A 127 18.69 19.72 -18.73
N LEU A 128 18.17 19.17 -17.63
CA LEU A 128 17.17 19.79 -16.77
C LEU A 128 17.82 20.42 -15.53
N ALA A 129 17.14 21.41 -14.94
CA ALA A 129 17.58 22.00 -13.69
C ALA A 129 17.55 20.96 -12.55
N PRO A 130 18.50 21.02 -11.60
CA PRO A 130 18.53 20.12 -10.46
C PRO A 130 17.33 20.37 -9.53
N LEU A 131 16.94 19.33 -8.78
CA LEU A 131 15.87 19.43 -7.79
C LEU A 131 16.20 20.50 -6.73
N ALA A 132 15.41 21.56 -6.69
CA ALA A 132 15.50 22.57 -5.64
C ALA A 132 14.87 22.03 -4.34
N GLN A 133 15.53 22.25 -3.20
CA GLN A 133 14.98 22.01 -1.87
C GLN A 133 14.50 23.31 -1.24
#